data_AF-A0A139SIR4-F1
#
_entry.id   AF-A0A139SIR4-F1
#
_cell.length_a   1.000
_cell.length_b   1.000
_cell.length_c   1.000
_cell.angle_alpha   90.00
_cell.angle_beta   90.00
_cell.angle_gamma   90.00
#
_symmetry.space_group_name_H-M   'P 1'
#
loop_
_entity.id
_entity.type
_entity.pdbx_description
1 polymer ?
#
loop_
_entity_poly.entity_id
_entity_poly.type
_entity_poly.pdbx_seq_one_letter_code
_entity_poly.pdbx_strand_id
1 'polypeptide(L)'
;MTLLLAGEFDTTEEARQAARKVPCVVGINNPSRFSFWDTGPYALDIVVLDPKVYRGKIVSGWSERAWRDSPLTMAHRYNAVVATNGAFFEYSEGEIAGVPTGISIVQGEWHSDPNNRAALYLENKGNGEISLSLHDRNIIPLPEFKWSGADGTQKSVKLDGIDRMPKDNELIAMRPGIVETSPLSHVTPPHIMMRQIGGDGYLARQDVVWREYLRPPSGLVLMATGDKQAILNEAIESDRPVELDLRVPGRPGLNAYYAVPTLVKDGQPNWGVGNEYRLARTIIGADAEGKIYLMAIDGTDPDITERAGPIGVGLNEMVAVADFLGLVNAANLDGGGRSTSMVIEGKVLGYDTDVYLITDRDDDRRVGDAVLIIDDE
;
A
#
# COMPACT_ATOMS: atom_id res chain seq x y z
N MET A 1 12.04 26.76 13.90
CA MET A 1 10.98 27.26 14.80
C MET A 1 11.59 27.37 16.19
N THR A 2 11.57 28.53 16.82
CA THR A 2 12.10 28.70 18.18
C THR A 2 10.94 28.59 19.17
N LEU A 3 10.89 27.52 19.94
CA LEU A 3 9.92 27.33 21.01
C LEU A 3 10.51 27.85 22.31
N LEU A 4 9.80 28.73 23.00
CA LEU A 4 10.09 29.09 24.39
C LEU A 4 9.20 28.21 25.29
N LEU A 5 9.79 27.22 25.94
CA LEU A 5 9.09 26.37 26.92
C LEU A 5 9.18 27.03 28.31
N ALA A 6 8.08 27.00 29.05
CA ALA A 6 8.01 27.55 30.41
C ALA A 6 7.12 26.69 31.30
N GLY A 7 7.69 26.20 32.40
CA GLY A 7 7.03 25.29 33.34
C GLY A 7 7.13 23.82 32.94
N GLU A 8 7.03 22.96 33.95
CA GLU A 8 6.91 21.50 33.84
C GLU A 8 5.74 21.11 34.75
N PHE A 9 4.85 20.26 34.26
CA PHE A 9 3.59 19.93 34.93
C PHE A 9 3.34 18.44 34.81
N ASP A 10 2.86 17.83 35.88
CA ASP A 10 2.60 16.38 35.90
C ASP A 10 1.32 16.04 35.12
N THR A 11 0.43 17.01 34.93
CA THR A 11 -0.83 16.83 34.18
C THR A 11 -1.14 17.96 33.21
N THR A 12 -1.88 17.66 32.14
CA THR A 12 -2.40 18.67 31.19
C THR A 12 -3.30 19.70 31.89
N GLU A 13 -4.01 19.31 32.94
CA GLU A 13 -4.88 20.23 33.68
C GLU A 13 -4.07 21.24 34.51
N GLU A 14 -2.98 20.83 35.14
CA GLU A 14 -2.05 21.74 35.80
C GLU A 14 -1.44 22.73 34.82
N ALA A 15 -1.03 22.24 33.64
CA ALA A 15 -0.55 23.09 32.55
C ALA A 15 -1.63 24.09 32.09
N ARG A 16 -2.90 23.68 31.98
CA ARG A 16 -4.04 24.56 31.66
C ARG A 16 -4.25 25.63 32.72
N GLN A 17 -4.18 25.26 34.00
CA GLN A 17 -4.33 26.19 35.11
C GLN A 17 -3.20 27.22 35.17
N ALA A 18 -1.96 26.80 34.88
CA ALA A 18 -0.82 27.69 34.77
C ALA A 18 -0.92 28.60 33.54
N ALA A 19 -1.31 28.06 32.38
CA ALA A 19 -1.50 28.80 31.14
C ALA A 19 -2.49 29.97 31.29
N ARG A 20 -3.59 29.76 32.01
CA ARG A 20 -4.59 30.81 32.31
C ARG A 20 -4.03 32.00 33.10
N LYS A 21 -2.89 31.84 33.78
CA LYS A 21 -2.23 32.90 34.56
C LYS A 21 -1.22 33.71 33.74
N VAL A 22 -0.94 33.30 32.49
CA VAL A 22 -0.01 33.99 31.60
C VAL A 22 -0.77 35.05 30.78
N PRO A 23 -0.33 36.31 30.75
CA PRO A 23 -1.06 37.40 30.10
C PRO A 23 -0.93 37.43 28.56
N CYS A 24 -0.63 36.29 27.94
CA CYS A 24 -0.53 36.15 26.48
C CYS A 24 -1.01 34.76 26.03
N VAL A 25 -1.20 34.59 24.72
CA VAL A 25 -1.59 33.29 24.14
C VAL A 25 -0.42 32.33 24.29
N VAL A 26 -0.63 31.26 25.07
CA VAL A 26 0.31 30.17 25.24
C VAL A 26 -0.31 28.86 24.76
N GLY A 27 0.47 28.05 24.06
CA GLY A 27 0.09 26.69 23.69
C GLY A 27 0.52 25.70 24.77
N ILE A 28 -0.31 24.69 25.03
CA ILE A 28 0.06 23.55 25.87
C ILE A 28 0.60 22.47 24.93
N ASN A 29 1.83 22.06 25.16
CA ASN A 29 2.50 21.07 24.32
C ASN A 29 2.94 19.89 25.19
N ASN A 30 2.66 18.67 24.74
CA ASN A 30 3.30 17.48 25.27
C ASN A 30 4.70 17.39 24.64
N PRO A 31 5.80 17.40 25.42
CA PRO A 31 7.14 17.45 24.86
C PRO A 31 7.49 16.22 24.00
N SER A 32 6.80 15.09 24.20
CA SER A 32 6.90 13.91 23.34
C SER A 32 6.56 14.14 21.87
N ARG A 33 5.81 15.20 21.54
CA ARG A 33 5.53 15.59 20.15
C ARG A 33 6.74 16.22 19.47
N PHE A 34 7.80 16.56 20.21
CA PHE A 34 9.03 17.12 19.65
C PHE A 34 10.09 16.04 19.46
N SER A 35 10.86 16.15 18.37
CA SER A 35 11.90 15.19 18.02
C SER A 35 13.05 15.07 19.03
N PHE A 36 13.28 16.12 19.84
CA PHE A 36 14.32 16.13 20.87
C PHE A 36 13.93 15.38 22.15
N TRP A 37 12.69 14.90 22.29
CA TRP A 37 12.22 14.23 23.50
C TRP A 37 12.34 12.71 23.39
N ASP A 38 13.48 12.11 23.72
CA ASP A 38 13.78 10.69 23.46
C ASP A 38 13.47 9.73 24.64
N THR A 39 12.73 10.18 25.65
CA THR A 39 12.47 9.37 26.86
C THR A 39 11.33 8.34 26.70
N GLY A 40 10.64 8.30 25.55
CA GLY A 40 9.50 7.43 25.32
C GLY A 40 8.20 7.89 26.02
N PRO A 41 7.24 6.97 26.28
CA PRO A 41 7.34 5.54 26.02
C PRO A 41 7.24 5.19 24.53
N TYR A 42 7.84 4.06 24.15
CA TYR A 42 7.72 3.45 22.83
C TYR A 42 7.00 2.10 22.98
N ALA A 43 6.10 1.77 22.06
CA ALA A 43 5.45 0.46 21.96
C ALA A 43 5.66 -0.09 20.54
N LEU A 44 6.23 -1.28 20.46
CA LEU A 44 6.58 -1.94 19.21
C LEU A 44 6.07 -3.38 19.25
N ASP A 45 5.26 -3.74 18.27
CA ASP A 45 4.90 -5.11 17.97
C ASP A 45 5.80 -5.62 16.85
N ILE A 46 6.52 -6.72 17.09
CA ILE A 46 7.48 -7.29 16.15
C ILE A 46 7.14 -8.75 15.91
N VAL A 47 6.88 -9.10 14.65
CA VAL A 47 6.75 -10.47 14.17
C VAL A 47 7.98 -10.81 13.35
N VAL A 48 8.59 -11.96 13.66
CA VAL A 48 9.75 -12.48 12.94
C VAL A 48 9.37 -13.83 12.33
N LEU A 49 9.40 -13.91 11.01
CA LEU A 49 9.17 -15.13 10.25
C LEU A 49 10.50 -15.69 9.79
N ASP A 50 10.85 -16.89 10.27
CA ASP A 50 12.01 -17.63 9.78
C ASP A 50 11.56 -18.65 8.71
N PRO A 51 11.85 -18.43 7.42
CA PRO A 51 11.41 -19.31 6.34
C PRO A 51 12.04 -20.72 6.42
N LYS A 52 13.08 -20.92 7.24
CA LYS A 52 13.66 -22.27 7.45
C LYS A 52 12.71 -23.18 8.21
N VAL A 53 11.92 -22.62 9.14
CA VAL A 53 11.00 -23.38 10.01
C VAL A 53 9.53 -23.13 9.68
N TYR A 54 9.18 -21.91 9.30
CA TYR A 54 7.80 -21.55 8.94
C TYR A 54 7.45 -22.09 7.54
N ARG A 55 6.20 -22.53 7.37
CA ARG A 55 5.66 -23.07 6.11
C ARG A 55 4.39 -22.30 5.78
N GLY A 56 4.51 -21.38 4.84
CA GLY A 56 3.45 -20.48 4.46
C GLY A 56 3.98 -19.41 3.53
N LYS A 57 3.19 -18.35 3.37
CA LYS A 57 3.48 -17.28 2.41
C LYS A 57 3.30 -15.93 3.07
N ILE A 58 4.05 -14.95 2.56
CA ILE A 58 3.76 -13.55 2.81
C ILE A 58 3.15 -12.98 1.53
N VAL A 59 1.95 -12.41 1.62
CA VAL A 59 1.21 -11.91 0.47
C VAL A 59 0.75 -10.48 0.71
N SER A 60 0.58 -9.70 -0.36
CA SER A 60 -0.17 -8.45 -0.26
C SER A 60 -1.66 -8.77 -0.24
N GLY A 61 -2.35 -8.38 0.82
CA GLY A 61 -3.79 -8.43 0.93
C GLY A 61 -4.39 -7.23 0.23
N TRP A 62 -4.79 -7.40 -1.02
CA TRP A 62 -5.46 -6.35 -1.80
C TRP A 62 -6.98 -6.42 -1.62
N SER A 63 -7.66 -5.26 -1.60
CA SER A 63 -9.11 -5.18 -1.39
C SER A 63 -9.94 -5.61 -2.61
N GLU A 64 -9.29 -5.84 -3.77
CA GLU A 64 -9.86 -6.18 -5.09
C GLU A 64 -10.87 -5.14 -5.65
N ARG A 65 -11.05 -4.03 -4.95
CA ARG A 65 -12.06 -3.01 -5.20
C ARG A 65 -11.45 -1.63 -4.97
N ALA A 66 -12.09 -0.57 -5.47
CA ALA A 66 -11.78 0.80 -5.11
C ALA A 66 -12.30 1.12 -3.70
N TRP A 67 -11.81 0.35 -2.72
CA TRP A 67 -12.24 0.39 -1.33
C TRP A 67 -11.07 0.15 -0.39
N ARG A 68 -11.27 0.53 0.88
CA ARG A 68 -10.29 0.39 1.96
C ARG A 68 -10.85 -0.54 3.02
N ASP A 69 -10.05 -1.52 3.43
CA ASP A 69 -10.42 -2.48 4.48
C ASP A 69 -9.49 -2.34 5.69
N SER A 70 -9.93 -2.78 6.86
CA SER A 70 -9.05 -2.91 8.02
C SER A 70 -8.11 -4.12 7.83
N PRO A 71 -6.86 -4.08 8.33
CA PRO A 71 -5.98 -5.24 8.32
C PRO A 71 -6.62 -6.48 8.94
N LEU A 72 -7.48 -6.33 9.95
CA LEU A 72 -8.25 -7.41 10.54
C LEU A 72 -9.26 -8.04 9.55
N THR A 73 -10.01 -7.20 8.83
CA THR A 73 -10.93 -7.68 7.78
C THR A 73 -10.19 -8.47 6.71
N MET A 74 -9.02 -7.98 6.28
CA MET A 74 -8.19 -8.67 5.31
C MET A 74 -7.59 -9.96 5.88
N ALA A 75 -7.13 -9.96 7.13
CA ALA A 75 -6.65 -11.17 7.81
C ALA A 75 -7.73 -12.27 7.81
N HIS A 76 -8.97 -11.92 8.17
CA HIS A 76 -10.08 -12.86 8.14
C HIS A 76 -10.43 -13.33 6.72
N ARG A 77 -10.42 -12.43 5.73
CA ARG A 77 -10.74 -12.78 4.33
C ARG A 77 -9.75 -13.81 3.76
N TYR A 78 -8.47 -13.66 4.08
CA TYR A 78 -7.40 -14.48 3.52
C TYR A 78 -6.89 -15.55 4.50
N ASN A 79 -7.55 -15.73 5.65
CA ASN A 79 -7.12 -16.65 6.71
C ASN A 79 -5.65 -16.45 7.15
N ALA A 80 -5.25 -15.19 7.32
CA ALA A 80 -3.90 -14.82 7.73
C ALA A 80 -3.73 -14.96 9.26
N VAL A 81 -2.61 -15.54 9.68
CA VAL A 81 -2.21 -15.61 11.10
C VAL A 81 -1.65 -14.29 11.61
N VAL A 82 -1.01 -13.53 10.74
CA VAL A 82 -0.54 -12.17 11.03
C VAL A 82 -0.94 -11.24 9.89
N ALA A 83 -1.36 -10.03 10.24
CA ALA A 83 -1.55 -8.96 9.29
C ALA A 83 -1.05 -7.62 9.82
N THR A 84 -0.52 -6.78 8.94
CA THR A 84 -0.37 -5.34 9.18
C THR A 84 -0.96 -4.57 8.03
N ASN A 85 -1.04 -3.24 8.16
CA ASN A 85 -1.19 -2.41 6.96
C ASN A 85 -0.02 -2.58 5.98
N GLY A 86 -0.26 -2.22 4.72
CA GLY A 86 0.65 -2.35 3.61
C GLY A 86 1.21 -1.01 3.09
N ALA A 87 1.28 -0.90 1.77
CA ALA A 87 1.82 0.25 1.05
C ALA A 87 0.92 1.50 1.14
N PHE A 88 1.44 2.61 0.62
CA PHE A 88 0.68 3.86 0.50
C PHE A 88 -0.42 3.74 -0.56
N PHE A 89 -1.58 4.30 -0.26
CA PHE A 89 -2.77 4.27 -1.11
C PHE A 89 -3.40 5.65 -1.32
N GLU A 90 -4.23 5.75 -2.35
CA GLU A 90 -4.85 7.01 -2.76
C GLU A 90 -5.98 7.40 -1.79
N TYR A 91 -5.89 8.61 -1.25
CA TYR A 91 -6.89 9.16 -0.33
C TYR A 91 -7.85 10.14 -1.00
N SER A 92 -7.44 10.75 -2.12
CA SER A 92 -8.19 11.80 -2.78
C SER A 92 -9.32 11.27 -3.63
N GLU A 93 -10.32 12.12 -3.83
CA GLU A 93 -11.41 11.89 -4.79
C GLU A 93 -10.99 12.20 -6.24
N GLY A 94 -9.78 12.73 -6.46
CA GLY A 94 -9.27 13.09 -7.78
C GLY A 94 -8.71 11.91 -8.58
N GLU A 95 -8.46 10.80 -7.89
CA GLU A 95 -8.05 9.51 -8.43
C GLU A 95 -8.90 8.42 -7.76
N ILE A 96 -8.61 7.14 -8.03
CA ILE A 96 -9.41 6.04 -7.49
C ILE A 96 -9.05 5.78 -6.02
N ALA A 97 -9.84 6.32 -5.09
CA ALA A 97 -9.60 6.15 -3.66
C ALA A 97 -9.47 4.67 -3.24
N GLY A 98 -8.46 4.38 -2.42
CA GLY A 98 -8.16 3.04 -1.91
C GLY A 98 -7.17 2.23 -2.75
N VAL A 99 -6.85 2.63 -3.99
CA VAL A 99 -5.83 1.94 -4.81
C VAL A 99 -4.40 2.28 -4.41
N PRO A 100 -3.42 1.38 -4.60
CA PRO A 100 -2.02 1.66 -4.27
C PRO A 100 -1.46 2.78 -5.15
N THR A 101 -0.71 3.72 -4.56
CA THR A 101 -0.15 4.91 -5.26
C THR A 101 1.18 4.66 -5.98
N GLY A 102 1.63 3.41 -5.98
CA GLY A 102 2.82 2.97 -6.67
C GLY A 102 2.73 1.49 -6.91
N ILE A 103 3.87 0.87 -7.22
CA ILE A 103 3.90 -0.54 -7.62
C ILE A 103 3.14 -1.42 -6.64
N SER A 104 2.20 -2.19 -7.18
CA SER A 104 1.53 -3.27 -6.48
C SER A 104 1.50 -4.50 -7.37
N ILE A 105 2.05 -5.60 -6.87
CA ILE A 105 1.95 -6.92 -7.48
C ILE A 105 1.52 -7.86 -6.36
N VAL A 106 0.55 -8.72 -6.62
CA VAL A 106 0.03 -9.71 -5.66
C VAL A 106 0.15 -11.08 -6.31
N GLN A 107 0.92 -11.99 -5.72
CA GLN A 107 1.13 -13.35 -6.25
C GLN A 107 1.36 -13.40 -7.77
N GLY A 108 2.27 -12.54 -8.25
CA GLY A 108 2.65 -12.43 -9.64
C GLY A 108 1.68 -11.67 -10.54
N GLU A 109 0.60 -11.10 -10.04
CA GLU A 109 -0.34 -10.29 -10.85
C GLU A 109 -0.22 -8.80 -10.54
N TRP A 110 -0.18 -7.94 -11.55
CA TRP A 110 -0.04 -6.48 -11.39
C TRP A 110 -1.33 -5.80 -10.94
N HIS A 111 -1.32 -5.06 -9.83
CA HIS A 111 -2.46 -4.31 -9.29
C HIS A 111 -2.32 -2.79 -9.31
N SER A 112 -1.12 -2.26 -9.54
CA SER A 112 -0.90 -0.83 -9.76
C SER A 112 0.44 -0.59 -10.44
N ASP A 113 0.51 0.41 -11.32
CA ASP A 113 1.73 0.78 -12.03
C ASP A 113 2.76 1.52 -11.14
N PRO A 114 4.07 1.45 -11.46
CA PRO A 114 5.11 2.05 -10.64
C PRO A 114 5.17 3.57 -10.80
N ASN A 115 5.45 4.28 -9.71
CA ASN A 115 5.58 5.75 -9.66
C ASN A 115 7.04 6.26 -9.75
N ASN A 116 7.95 5.47 -10.34
CA ASN A 116 9.41 5.75 -10.41
C ASN A 116 10.12 5.94 -9.05
N ARG A 117 9.55 5.42 -7.95
CA ARG A 117 10.19 5.37 -6.64
C ARG A 117 10.64 3.95 -6.29
N ALA A 118 11.22 3.82 -5.10
CA ALA A 118 11.67 2.54 -4.58
C ALA A 118 10.55 1.49 -4.58
N ALA A 119 10.94 0.26 -4.88
CA ALA A 119 10.08 -0.91 -4.91
C ALA A 119 10.65 -1.96 -3.97
N LEU A 120 9.80 -2.48 -3.09
CA LEU A 120 10.08 -3.68 -2.32
C LEU A 120 9.48 -4.87 -3.05
N TYR A 121 10.30 -5.88 -3.32
CA TYR A 121 9.83 -7.16 -3.83
C TYR A 121 9.97 -8.22 -2.74
N LEU A 122 8.91 -9.00 -2.56
CA LEU A 122 8.87 -10.19 -1.74
C LEU A 122 8.42 -11.35 -2.63
N GLU A 123 9.26 -12.37 -2.77
CA GLU A 123 8.96 -13.53 -3.60
C GLU A 123 8.75 -14.78 -2.72
N ASN A 124 7.58 -15.40 -2.84
CA ASN A 124 7.34 -16.75 -2.32
C ASN A 124 7.79 -17.76 -3.38
N LYS A 125 8.95 -18.37 -3.22
CA LYS A 125 9.51 -19.31 -4.19
C LYS A 125 8.87 -20.69 -4.05
N GLY A 126 8.79 -21.44 -5.14
CA GLY A 126 8.19 -22.78 -5.17
C GLY A 126 8.90 -23.85 -4.33
N ASN A 127 10.08 -23.55 -3.77
CA ASN A 127 10.82 -24.39 -2.83
C ASN A 127 10.53 -24.05 -1.34
N GLY A 128 9.59 -23.13 -1.06
CA GLY A 128 9.27 -22.65 0.28
C GLY A 128 10.17 -21.52 0.80
N GLU A 129 11.16 -21.09 0.01
CA GLU A 129 11.99 -19.93 0.37
C GLU A 129 11.21 -18.63 0.15
N ILE A 130 11.33 -17.69 1.08
CA ILE A 130 10.83 -16.33 0.94
C ILE A 130 12.03 -15.39 0.84
N SER A 131 12.06 -14.54 -0.18
CA SER A 131 13.15 -13.56 -0.36
C SER A 131 12.60 -12.15 -0.46
N LEU A 132 13.26 -11.20 0.22
CA LEU A 132 12.93 -9.77 0.19
C LEU A 132 14.11 -8.98 -0.40
N SER A 133 13.81 -8.11 -1.37
CA SER A 133 14.80 -7.25 -2.02
C SER A 133 14.26 -5.84 -2.25
N LEU A 134 15.15 -4.85 -2.21
CA LEU A 134 14.83 -3.44 -2.43
C LEU A 134 15.50 -2.90 -3.67
N HIS A 135 14.75 -2.16 -4.48
CA HIS A 135 15.24 -1.50 -5.68
C HIS A 135 14.85 -0.03 -5.66
N ASP A 136 15.73 0.85 -6.18
CA ASP A 136 15.46 2.30 -6.18
C ASP A 136 14.34 2.69 -7.16
N ARG A 137 14.02 1.78 -8.08
CA ARG A 137 12.94 1.88 -9.06
C ARG A 137 12.45 0.50 -9.43
N ASN A 138 11.24 0.44 -9.97
CA ASN A 138 10.70 -0.78 -10.53
C ASN A 138 11.59 -1.35 -11.66
N ILE A 139 11.77 -2.67 -11.65
CA ILE A 139 12.51 -3.43 -12.66
C ILE A 139 11.64 -4.42 -13.44
N ILE A 140 10.35 -4.56 -13.09
CA ILE A 140 9.42 -5.48 -13.75
C ILE A 140 8.76 -4.73 -14.92
N PRO A 141 8.83 -5.23 -16.16
CA PRO A 141 8.17 -4.57 -17.28
C PRO A 141 6.65 -4.58 -17.09
N LEU A 142 5.99 -3.48 -17.46
CA LEU A 142 4.54 -3.43 -17.54
C LEU A 142 4.02 -4.42 -18.60
N PRO A 143 2.82 -4.98 -18.41
CA PRO A 143 2.17 -5.86 -19.38
C PRO A 143 2.00 -5.24 -20.76
N GLU A 144 1.96 -6.09 -21.79
CA GLU A 144 1.67 -5.68 -23.17
C GLU A 144 0.25 -6.07 -23.57
N PHE A 145 -0.48 -5.12 -24.14
CA PHE A 145 -1.70 -5.38 -24.90
C PHE A 145 -1.30 -5.80 -26.32
N LYS A 146 -1.81 -6.94 -26.78
CA LYS A 146 -1.52 -7.50 -28.11
C LYS A 146 -2.81 -7.67 -28.91
N TRP A 147 -2.73 -7.33 -30.20
CA TRP A 147 -3.84 -7.48 -31.13
C TRP A 147 -3.33 -7.83 -32.53
N SER A 148 -4.25 -8.26 -33.39
CA SER A 148 -3.99 -8.41 -34.82
C SER A 148 -4.45 -7.16 -35.56
N GLY A 149 -3.63 -6.60 -36.45
CA GLY A 149 -4.08 -5.59 -37.40
C GLY A 149 -5.07 -6.16 -38.42
N ALA A 150 -5.74 -5.28 -39.18
CA ALA A 150 -6.69 -5.68 -40.22
C ALA A 150 -6.02 -6.53 -41.34
N ASP A 151 -4.73 -6.31 -41.58
CA ASP A 151 -3.88 -7.09 -42.49
C ASP A 151 -3.40 -8.43 -41.89
N GLY A 152 -3.71 -8.69 -40.62
CA GLY A 152 -3.30 -9.86 -39.85
C GLY A 152 -1.94 -9.75 -39.19
N THR A 153 -1.24 -8.63 -39.32
CA THR A 153 0.03 -8.37 -38.64
C THR A 153 -0.18 -8.37 -37.12
N GLN A 154 0.64 -9.11 -36.39
CA GLN A 154 0.62 -9.08 -34.92
C GLN A 154 1.26 -7.79 -34.41
N LYS A 155 0.56 -7.09 -33.52
CA LYS A 155 1.00 -5.82 -32.92
C LYS A 155 0.93 -5.93 -31.41
N SER A 156 1.78 -5.17 -30.73
CA SER A 156 1.72 -5.02 -29.29
C SER A 156 2.08 -3.61 -28.86
N VAL A 157 1.58 -3.22 -27.68
CA VAL A 157 1.93 -1.98 -27.01
C VAL A 157 1.98 -2.24 -25.51
N LYS A 158 2.95 -1.63 -24.82
CA LYS A 158 2.96 -1.65 -23.35
C LYS A 158 1.80 -0.82 -22.82
N LEU A 159 1.20 -1.29 -21.74
CA LEU A 159 0.30 -0.46 -20.95
C LEU A 159 1.06 0.73 -20.37
N ASP A 160 0.37 1.84 -20.23
CA ASP A 160 0.88 3.04 -19.58
C ASP A 160 0.50 3.08 -18.08
N GLY A 161 -0.44 2.23 -17.66
CA GLY A 161 -0.83 2.08 -16.25
C GLY A 161 -1.90 1.03 -16.00
N ILE A 162 -2.22 0.81 -14.73
CA ILE A 162 -3.10 -0.26 -14.24
C ILE A 162 -3.97 0.27 -13.11
N ASP A 163 -5.28 -0.04 -13.13
CA ASP A 163 -6.24 0.26 -12.05
C ASP A 163 -6.29 1.73 -11.59
N ARG A 164 -6.09 2.67 -12.51
CA ARG A 164 -6.23 4.13 -12.32
C ARG A 164 -6.91 4.80 -13.50
N MET A 165 -7.26 6.08 -13.39
CA MET A 165 -7.74 6.84 -14.55
C MET A 165 -6.58 7.14 -15.53
N PRO A 166 -6.82 7.14 -16.86
CA PRO A 166 -5.81 7.53 -17.83
C PRO A 166 -5.56 9.04 -17.81
N LYS A 167 -4.29 9.42 -17.99
CA LYS A 167 -3.85 10.79 -18.31
C LYS A 167 -3.87 11.00 -19.81
N ASP A 168 -3.28 12.09 -20.29
CA ASP A 168 -3.17 12.39 -21.72
C ASP A 168 -2.35 11.33 -22.47
N ASN A 169 -2.94 10.78 -23.54
CA ASN A 169 -2.34 9.83 -24.46
C ASN A 169 -1.85 8.51 -23.82
N GLU A 170 -2.63 7.96 -22.89
CA GLU A 170 -2.35 6.71 -22.18
C GLU A 170 -3.33 5.59 -22.57
N LEU A 171 -2.86 4.35 -22.45
CA LEU A 171 -3.64 3.11 -22.47
C LEU A 171 -3.52 2.42 -21.10
N ILE A 172 -4.64 2.33 -20.38
CA ILE A 172 -4.73 1.75 -19.04
C ILE A 172 -5.54 0.47 -19.10
N ALA A 173 -5.14 -0.53 -18.31
CA ALA A 173 -5.98 -1.70 -18.02
C ALA A 173 -6.58 -1.59 -16.63
N MET A 174 -7.87 -1.87 -16.51
CA MET A 174 -8.60 -1.79 -15.26
C MET A 174 -9.40 -3.05 -15.03
N ARG A 175 -9.37 -3.55 -13.79
CA ARG A 175 -10.17 -4.70 -13.38
C ARG A 175 -11.65 -4.34 -13.27
N PRO A 176 -12.56 -5.25 -13.61
CA PRO A 176 -14.00 -5.05 -13.45
C PRO A 176 -14.39 -4.64 -12.03
N GLY A 177 -13.77 -5.23 -11.00
CA GLY A 177 -14.05 -4.88 -9.60
C GLY A 177 -13.73 -3.42 -9.27
N ILE A 178 -12.68 -2.85 -9.88
CA ILE A 178 -12.33 -1.43 -9.74
C ILE A 178 -13.33 -0.56 -10.51
N VAL A 179 -13.65 -0.93 -11.75
CA VAL A 179 -14.67 -0.22 -12.57
C VAL A 179 -16.02 -0.20 -11.86
N GLU A 180 -16.42 -1.31 -11.23
CA GLU A 180 -17.70 -1.45 -10.56
C GLU A 180 -17.80 -0.57 -9.30
N THR A 181 -16.70 -0.40 -8.57
CA THR A 181 -16.71 0.20 -7.24
C THR A 181 -16.16 1.62 -7.18
N SER A 182 -15.42 2.06 -8.19
CA SER A 182 -14.89 3.42 -8.28
C SER A 182 -15.94 4.40 -8.79
N PRO A 183 -16.31 5.45 -8.02
CA PRO A 183 -17.20 6.51 -8.52
C PRO A 183 -16.67 7.20 -9.79
N LEU A 184 -15.35 7.34 -9.91
CA LEU A 184 -14.73 8.02 -11.05
C LEU A 184 -14.83 7.23 -12.35
N SER A 185 -14.86 5.90 -12.29
CA SER A 185 -15.06 5.08 -13.51
C SER A 185 -16.52 5.07 -13.99
N HIS A 186 -17.47 5.57 -13.19
CA HIS A 186 -18.88 5.71 -13.61
C HIS A 186 -19.18 7.07 -14.25
N VAL A 187 -18.27 8.04 -14.15
CA VAL A 187 -18.39 9.37 -14.78
C VAL A 187 -17.22 9.55 -15.75
N THR A 188 -17.21 8.73 -16.80
CA THR A 188 -16.14 8.75 -17.80
C THR A 188 -16.21 10.04 -18.64
N PRO A 189 -15.17 10.90 -18.60
CA PRO A 189 -15.08 12.04 -19.49
C PRO A 189 -15.16 11.62 -20.97
N PRO A 190 -15.82 12.40 -21.86
CA PRO A 190 -16.03 12.01 -23.26
C PRO A 190 -14.76 11.75 -24.09
N HIS A 191 -13.61 12.21 -23.62
CA HIS A 191 -12.31 12.01 -24.28
C HIS A 191 -11.62 10.69 -23.87
N ILE A 192 -12.24 9.89 -23.00
CA ILE A 192 -11.73 8.57 -22.60
C ILE A 192 -12.59 7.51 -23.30
N MET A 193 -11.96 6.66 -24.10
CA MET A 193 -12.60 5.50 -24.70
C MET A 193 -12.47 4.30 -23.75
N MET A 194 -13.59 3.65 -23.42
CA MET A 194 -13.60 2.49 -22.52
C MET A 194 -14.09 1.22 -23.21
N ARG A 195 -13.28 0.17 -23.24
CA ARG A 195 -13.58 -1.08 -23.97
C ARG A 195 -13.27 -2.30 -23.12
N GLN A 196 -14.23 -3.21 -22.99
CA GLN A 196 -14.02 -4.45 -22.26
C GLN A 196 -13.50 -5.58 -23.17
N ILE A 197 -12.54 -6.36 -22.69
CA ILE A 197 -12.21 -7.66 -23.28
C ILE A 197 -13.27 -8.67 -22.82
N GLY A 198 -14.08 -9.18 -23.75
CA GLY A 198 -15.09 -10.19 -23.48
C GLY A 198 -14.47 -11.55 -23.14
N GLY A 199 -15.26 -12.43 -22.51
CA GLY A 199 -14.83 -13.81 -22.23
C GLY A 199 -14.55 -14.66 -23.48
N ASP A 200 -14.95 -14.18 -24.66
CA ASP A 200 -14.61 -14.73 -25.98
C ASP A 200 -13.25 -14.23 -26.50
N GLY A 201 -12.59 -13.32 -25.78
CA GLY A 201 -11.34 -12.67 -26.15
C GLY A 201 -11.49 -11.47 -27.07
N TYR A 202 -12.71 -11.06 -27.42
CA TYR A 202 -12.95 -9.94 -28.33
C TYR A 202 -13.13 -8.63 -27.56
N LEU A 203 -12.67 -7.53 -28.15
CA LEU A 203 -12.90 -6.20 -27.59
C LEU A 203 -14.35 -5.75 -27.89
N ALA A 204 -15.08 -5.34 -26.85
CA ALA A 204 -16.47 -4.92 -26.99
C ALA A 204 -16.59 -3.70 -27.93
N ARG A 205 -17.56 -3.73 -28.86
CA ARG A 205 -17.77 -2.62 -29.82
C ARG A 205 -18.38 -1.36 -29.20
N GLN A 206 -19.04 -1.50 -28.05
CA GLN A 206 -19.70 -0.41 -27.34
C GLN A 206 -18.87 0.04 -26.16
N ASP A 207 -18.96 1.33 -25.84
CA ASP A 207 -18.37 1.89 -24.63
C ASP A 207 -18.96 1.27 -23.36
N VAL A 208 -18.09 0.99 -22.39
CA VAL A 208 -18.50 0.72 -21.01
C VAL A 208 -18.71 2.06 -20.33
N VAL A 209 -19.95 2.54 -20.34
CA VAL A 209 -20.31 3.85 -19.74
C VAL A 209 -20.80 3.71 -18.29
N TRP A 210 -21.31 2.52 -17.93
CA TRP A 210 -21.85 2.19 -16.61
C TRP A 210 -21.60 0.72 -16.27
N ARG A 211 -21.60 0.36 -14.99
CA ARG A 211 -21.38 -1.03 -14.53
C ARG A 211 -22.33 -2.04 -15.17
N GLU A 212 -23.58 -1.66 -15.46
CA GLU A 212 -24.59 -2.53 -16.07
C GLU A 212 -24.23 -2.93 -17.51
N TYR A 213 -23.26 -2.26 -18.13
CA TYR A 213 -22.73 -2.60 -19.46
C TYR A 213 -21.51 -3.53 -19.41
N LEU A 214 -20.98 -3.87 -18.23
CA LEU A 214 -19.97 -4.92 -18.10
C LEU A 214 -20.60 -6.26 -18.51
N ARG A 215 -20.02 -6.91 -19.52
CA ARG A 215 -20.49 -8.18 -20.08
C ARG A 215 -19.86 -9.36 -19.32
N PRO A 216 -20.66 -10.25 -18.72
CA PRO A 216 -20.14 -11.48 -18.13
C PRO A 216 -19.75 -12.51 -19.23
N PRO A 217 -18.63 -13.26 -19.10
CA PRO A 217 -17.63 -13.14 -18.05
C PRO A 217 -16.83 -11.84 -18.20
N SER A 218 -16.66 -11.11 -17.10
CA SER A 218 -16.06 -9.78 -17.14
C SER A 218 -14.53 -9.89 -17.25
N GLY A 219 -13.99 -9.70 -18.44
CA GLY A 219 -12.55 -9.47 -18.63
C GLY A 219 -12.14 -8.02 -18.34
N LEU A 220 -10.84 -7.72 -18.46
CA LEU A 220 -10.27 -6.40 -18.21
C LEU A 220 -10.93 -5.32 -19.08
N VAL A 221 -11.04 -4.13 -18.51
CA VAL A 221 -11.50 -2.92 -19.21
C VAL A 221 -10.29 -2.08 -19.59
N LEU A 222 -10.15 -1.78 -20.87
CA LEU A 222 -9.15 -0.88 -21.40
C LEU A 222 -9.70 0.54 -21.46
N MET A 223 -8.93 1.50 -20.96
CA MET A 223 -9.22 2.92 -21.08
C MET A 223 -8.13 3.58 -21.93
N ALA A 224 -8.52 4.31 -22.98
CA ALA A 224 -7.58 4.99 -23.88
C ALA A 224 -7.92 6.46 -24.10
N THR A 225 -6.90 7.30 -24.09
CA THR A 225 -6.99 8.75 -24.42
C THR A 225 -6.06 9.09 -25.59
N GLY A 226 -6.32 10.22 -26.24
CA GLY A 226 -5.47 10.71 -27.34
C GLY A 226 -5.29 9.70 -28.48
N ASP A 227 -4.05 9.59 -28.99
CA ASP A 227 -3.71 8.73 -30.13
C ASP A 227 -3.86 7.24 -29.79
N LYS A 228 -3.80 6.86 -28.50
CA LYS A 228 -3.99 5.46 -28.05
C LYS A 228 -5.39 4.94 -28.34
N GLN A 229 -6.40 5.80 -28.56
CA GLN A 229 -7.73 5.35 -28.99
C GLN A 229 -7.71 4.65 -30.35
N ALA A 230 -6.80 5.02 -31.25
CA ALA A 230 -6.65 4.38 -32.55
C ALA A 230 -6.26 2.90 -32.43
N ILE A 231 -5.54 2.53 -31.36
CA ILE A 231 -5.16 1.14 -31.07
C ILE A 231 -6.41 0.30 -30.78
N LEU A 232 -7.31 0.79 -29.91
CA LEU A 232 -8.54 0.08 -29.58
C LEU A 232 -9.48 -0.01 -30.78
N ASN A 233 -9.59 1.05 -31.58
CA ASN A 233 -10.38 1.03 -32.81
C ASN A 233 -9.84 0.01 -33.81
N GLU A 234 -8.53 -0.02 -34.06
CA GLU A 234 -7.92 -1.00 -34.97
C GLU A 234 -8.17 -2.44 -34.47
N ALA A 235 -8.01 -2.68 -33.17
CA ALA A 235 -8.29 -4.00 -32.58
C ALA A 235 -9.75 -4.43 -32.79
N ILE A 236 -10.71 -3.52 -32.63
CA ILE A 236 -12.14 -3.78 -32.87
C ILE A 236 -12.41 -4.05 -34.36
N GLU A 237 -11.83 -3.24 -35.25
CA GLU A 237 -12.01 -3.35 -36.70
C GLU A 237 -11.42 -4.65 -37.26
N SER A 238 -10.35 -5.16 -36.64
CA SER A 238 -9.74 -6.44 -37.01
C SER A 238 -10.67 -7.63 -36.85
N ASP A 239 -11.69 -7.52 -35.99
CA ASP A 239 -12.64 -8.58 -35.64
C ASP A 239 -11.94 -9.88 -35.24
N ARG A 240 -10.89 -9.77 -34.41
CA ARG A 240 -10.07 -10.88 -33.91
C ARG A 240 -9.89 -10.79 -32.40
N PRO A 241 -9.60 -11.92 -31.73
CA PRO A 241 -9.28 -11.91 -30.30
C PRO A 241 -8.02 -11.07 -29.99
N VAL A 242 -8.01 -10.48 -28.79
CA VAL A 242 -6.89 -9.72 -28.23
C VAL A 242 -6.30 -10.46 -27.02
N GLU A 243 -5.07 -10.14 -26.65
CA GLU A 243 -4.38 -10.72 -25.51
C GLU A 243 -3.90 -9.62 -24.57
N LEU A 244 -4.23 -9.77 -23.28
CA LEU A 244 -3.65 -9.00 -22.20
C LEU A 244 -3.59 -9.87 -20.95
N ASP A 245 -2.38 -10.14 -20.46
CA ASP A 245 -2.14 -10.89 -19.24
C ASP A 245 -1.41 -9.98 -18.25
N LEU A 246 -2.02 -9.72 -17.09
CA LEU A 246 -1.42 -8.91 -16.03
C LEU A 246 -0.45 -9.71 -15.15
N ARG A 247 -0.20 -10.99 -15.44
CA ARG A 247 0.77 -11.80 -14.71
C ARG A 247 2.20 -11.51 -15.15
N VAL A 248 3.09 -11.51 -14.17
CA VAL A 248 4.54 -11.39 -14.33
C VAL A 248 5.10 -12.74 -14.78
N PRO A 249 5.68 -12.82 -15.99
CA PRO A 249 6.18 -14.08 -16.52
C PRO A 249 7.22 -14.73 -15.59
N GLY A 250 6.98 -15.99 -15.22
CA GLY A 250 7.92 -16.79 -14.43
C GLY A 250 8.01 -16.42 -12.94
N ARG A 251 7.18 -15.51 -12.44
CA ARG A 251 7.20 -15.07 -11.04
C ARG A 251 5.82 -15.13 -10.37
N PRO A 252 5.19 -16.32 -10.29
CA PRO A 252 3.84 -16.48 -9.74
C PRO A 252 3.74 -16.24 -8.22
N GLY A 253 4.87 -16.14 -7.51
CA GLY A 253 4.91 -15.88 -6.07
C GLY A 253 5.31 -14.45 -5.71
N LEU A 254 5.45 -13.56 -6.70
CA LEU A 254 5.93 -12.20 -6.52
C LEU A 254 4.88 -11.32 -5.87
N ASN A 255 5.28 -10.63 -4.81
CA ASN A 255 4.55 -9.51 -4.25
C ASN A 255 5.43 -8.27 -4.36
N ALA A 256 4.85 -7.15 -4.74
CA ALA A 256 5.56 -5.89 -4.83
C ALA A 256 4.79 -4.81 -4.07
N TYR A 257 5.51 -4.02 -3.30
CA TYR A 257 4.96 -2.94 -2.49
C TYR A 257 5.69 -1.65 -2.81
N TYR A 258 4.92 -0.57 -2.92
CA TYR A 258 5.47 0.77 -2.85
C TYR A 258 5.83 1.09 -1.38
N ALA A 259 7.10 0.88 -1.04
CA ALA A 259 7.62 1.04 0.31
C ALA A 259 8.70 2.14 0.32
N VAL A 260 8.41 3.25 1.00
CA VAL A 260 9.30 4.40 1.12
C VAL A 260 9.20 5.06 2.50
N PRO A 261 10.30 5.63 3.01
CA PRO A 261 11.67 5.52 2.48
C PRO A 261 12.27 4.11 2.68
N THR A 262 13.30 3.82 1.90
CA THR A 262 14.22 2.70 2.17
C THR A 262 15.07 3.04 3.40
N LEU A 263 15.04 2.17 4.41
CA LEU A 263 15.70 2.38 5.71
C LEU A 263 17.08 1.75 5.75
N VAL A 264 17.20 0.52 5.25
CA VAL A 264 18.47 -0.20 5.07
C VAL A 264 18.44 -0.87 3.71
N LYS A 265 19.53 -0.81 2.97
CA LYS A 265 19.66 -1.48 1.67
C LYS A 265 21.02 -2.14 1.56
N ASP A 266 21.04 -3.43 1.24
CA ASP A 266 22.26 -4.22 1.10
C ASP A 266 23.21 -4.07 2.32
N GLY A 267 22.63 -4.04 3.52
CA GLY A 267 23.34 -3.87 4.80
C GLY A 267 23.85 -2.46 5.06
N GLN A 268 23.49 -1.47 4.24
CA GLN A 268 23.86 -0.06 4.43
C GLN A 268 22.67 0.72 4.98
N PRO A 269 22.74 1.20 6.24
CA PRO A 269 21.69 2.05 6.81
C PRO A 269 21.62 3.39 6.08
N ASN A 270 20.40 3.82 5.76
CA ASN A 270 20.15 5.05 5.02
C ASN A 270 19.87 6.20 5.98
N TRP A 271 20.92 6.78 6.54
CA TRP A 271 20.82 7.95 7.41
C TRP A 271 20.43 9.20 6.59
N GLY A 272 19.41 9.94 7.03
CA GLY A 272 18.93 11.14 6.32
C GLY A 272 17.66 10.92 5.48
N VAL A 273 16.93 9.83 5.73
CA VAL A 273 15.69 9.44 5.02
C VAL A 273 14.48 10.35 5.23
N GLY A 274 14.55 11.30 6.15
CA GLY A 274 13.54 12.34 6.23
C GLY A 274 13.28 12.84 7.64
N ASN A 275 12.04 13.26 7.85
CA ASN A 275 11.64 14.10 8.96
C ASN A 275 11.77 13.42 10.33
N GLU A 276 12.13 14.21 11.33
CA GLU A 276 12.20 13.82 12.73
C GLU A 276 10.82 13.76 13.41
N TYR A 277 9.72 14.12 12.70
CA TYR A 277 8.38 13.95 13.23
C TYR A 277 8.10 12.47 13.55
N ARG A 278 7.81 12.23 14.83
CA ARG A 278 7.41 10.93 15.31
C ARG A 278 5.96 10.66 14.97
N LEU A 279 5.74 9.55 14.30
CA LEU A 279 4.42 9.01 13.95
C LEU A 279 4.34 7.55 14.36
N ALA A 280 3.13 6.98 14.37
CA ALA A 280 3.01 5.54 14.25
C ALA A 280 3.63 5.09 12.91
N ARG A 281 4.28 3.93 12.88
CA ARG A 281 5.03 3.45 11.71
C ARG A 281 4.88 1.96 11.52
N THR A 282 4.94 1.52 10.26
CA THR A 282 5.01 0.12 9.90
C THR A 282 6.28 -0.13 9.09
N ILE A 283 7.02 -1.19 9.43
CA ILE A 283 8.28 -1.55 8.79
C ILE A 283 8.21 -3.00 8.34
N ILE A 284 8.74 -3.28 7.16
CA ILE A 284 9.06 -4.63 6.70
C ILE A 284 10.54 -4.70 6.34
N GLY A 285 11.19 -5.80 6.69
CA GLY A 285 12.59 -6.03 6.34
C GLY A 285 13.04 -7.47 6.46
N ALA A 286 14.29 -7.73 6.10
CA ALA A 286 14.92 -9.03 6.17
C ALA A 286 16.33 -8.94 6.77
N ASP A 287 16.72 -9.92 7.57
CA ASP A 287 18.08 -10.08 8.06
C ASP A 287 18.96 -10.89 7.08
N ALA A 288 20.26 -11.00 7.37
CA ALA A 288 21.22 -11.73 6.54
C ALA A 288 20.96 -13.25 6.47
N GLU A 289 20.15 -13.80 7.38
CA GLU A 289 19.77 -15.20 7.39
C GLU A 289 18.48 -15.49 6.60
N GLY A 290 17.82 -14.43 6.10
CA GLY A 290 16.57 -14.49 5.35
C GLY A 290 15.32 -14.45 6.23
N LYS A 291 15.42 -14.18 7.53
CA LYS A 291 14.21 -13.98 8.36
C LYS A 291 13.55 -12.68 7.97
N ILE A 292 12.23 -12.69 7.86
CA ILE A 292 11.43 -11.51 7.55
C ILE A 292 10.88 -10.91 8.84
N TYR A 293 11.04 -9.60 9.00
CA TYR A 293 10.57 -8.83 10.14
C TYR A 293 9.42 -7.95 9.68
N LEU A 294 8.32 -8.01 10.42
CA LEU A 294 7.18 -7.12 10.28
C LEU A 294 6.97 -6.41 11.61
N MET A 295 6.98 -5.08 11.58
CA MET A 295 6.93 -4.28 12.80
C MET A 295 5.85 -3.21 12.69
N ALA A 296 5.04 -3.07 13.73
CA ALA A 296 4.13 -1.95 13.93
C ALA A 296 4.56 -1.18 15.18
N ILE A 297 4.65 0.14 15.06
CA ILE A 297 5.13 1.03 16.11
C ILE A 297 4.02 2.04 16.38
N ASP A 298 3.48 2.06 17.59
CA ASP A 298 2.39 2.97 17.95
C ASP A 298 2.87 4.41 18.08
N GLY A 299 2.01 5.37 17.72
CA GLY A 299 2.36 6.79 17.82
C GLY A 299 1.28 7.79 17.41
N THR A 300 1.48 9.03 17.87
CA THR A 300 0.85 10.33 17.56
C THR A 300 -0.47 10.35 16.78
N ASP A 301 -1.46 9.59 17.24
CA ASP A 301 -2.82 10.13 17.30
C ASP A 301 -2.86 11.15 18.47
N PRO A 302 -3.36 12.39 18.25
CA PRO A 302 -3.53 13.37 19.32
C PRO A 302 -4.18 12.80 20.57
N ASP A 303 -5.18 11.91 20.40
CA ASP A 303 -5.94 11.30 21.48
C ASP A 303 -5.08 10.35 22.35
N ILE A 304 -4.07 9.68 21.75
CA ILE A 304 -3.13 8.78 22.46
C ILE A 304 -2.06 9.59 23.21
N THR A 305 -1.51 10.62 22.56
CA THR A 305 -0.44 11.44 23.16
C THR A 305 -0.92 12.27 24.35
N GLU A 306 -2.20 12.67 24.37
CA GLU A 306 -2.79 13.39 25.51
C GLU A 306 -2.98 12.49 26.75
N ARG A 307 -2.91 11.16 26.59
CA ARG A 307 -3.05 10.17 27.66
C ARG A 307 -1.70 9.57 28.14
N ALA A 308 -0.58 10.21 27.80
CA ALA A 308 0.78 9.68 28.02
C ALA A 308 1.06 8.33 27.32
N GLY A 309 0.39 8.08 26.19
CA GLY A 309 0.65 6.90 25.35
C GLY A 309 1.91 7.02 24.48
N PRO A 310 2.18 6.01 23.63
CA PRO A 310 3.38 5.92 22.81
C PRO A 310 3.60 7.14 21.91
N ILE A 311 4.86 7.56 21.83
CA ILE A 311 5.23 8.82 21.19
C ILE A 311 5.50 8.67 19.69
N GLY A 312 5.46 7.44 19.15
CA GLY A 312 5.86 7.13 17.78
C GLY A 312 7.36 7.09 17.59
N VAL A 313 7.79 6.98 16.33
CA VAL A 313 9.20 7.11 15.94
C VAL A 313 9.36 7.93 14.66
N GLY A 314 10.45 8.69 14.61
CA GLY A 314 10.93 9.39 13.43
C GLY A 314 11.63 8.45 12.47
N LEU A 315 11.84 8.89 11.22
CA LEU A 315 12.37 8.01 10.18
C LEU A 315 13.81 7.53 10.46
N ASN A 316 14.67 8.40 11.01
CA ASN A 316 16.04 7.99 11.39
C ASN A 316 16.05 7.07 12.64
N GLU A 317 15.09 7.20 13.56
CA GLU A 317 14.95 6.25 14.66
C GLU A 317 14.59 4.85 14.12
N MET A 318 13.77 4.76 13.06
CA MET A 318 13.51 3.48 12.40
C MET A 318 14.74 2.88 11.71
N VAL A 319 15.61 3.73 11.12
CA VAL A 319 16.90 3.27 10.57
C VAL A 319 17.75 2.68 11.69
N ALA A 320 17.81 3.33 12.86
CA ALA A 320 18.52 2.81 14.02
C ALA A 320 17.93 1.49 14.55
N VAL A 321 16.59 1.35 14.59
CA VAL A 321 15.94 0.09 14.96
C VAL A 321 16.27 -1.02 13.95
N ALA A 322 16.18 -0.74 12.65
CA ALA A 322 16.49 -1.71 11.60
C ALA A 322 17.96 -2.15 11.63
N ASP A 323 18.88 -1.21 11.84
CA ASP A 323 20.31 -1.47 11.99
C ASP A 323 20.61 -2.29 13.25
N PHE A 324 20.00 -1.94 14.39
CA PHE A 324 20.13 -2.68 15.65
C PHE A 324 19.64 -4.13 15.53
N LEU A 325 18.55 -4.35 14.81
CA LEU A 325 18.01 -5.69 14.54
C LEU A 325 18.82 -6.47 13.49
N GLY A 326 19.82 -5.86 12.86
CA GLY A 326 20.66 -6.51 11.86
C GLY A 326 19.95 -6.75 10.53
N LEU A 327 18.96 -5.93 10.18
CA LEU A 327 18.26 -6.02 8.91
C LEU A 327 19.21 -5.58 7.78
N VAL A 328 19.28 -6.37 6.71
CA VAL A 328 20.08 -6.05 5.52
C VAL A 328 19.28 -5.34 4.45
N ASN A 329 17.96 -5.54 4.42
CA ASN A 329 17.03 -4.80 3.60
C ASN A 329 15.81 -4.44 4.46
N ALA A 330 15.48 -3.17 4.57
CA ALA A 330 14.31 -2.71 5.32
C ALA A 330 13.71 -1.46 4.70
N ALA A 331 12.39 -1.37 4.66
CA ALA A 331 11.67 -0.20 4.16
C ALA A 331 10.46 0.13 5.04
N ASN A 332 10.12 1.41 5.05
CA ASN A 332 8.92 1.92 5.67
C ASN A 332 7.70 1.65 4.77
N LEU A 333 6.63 1.18 5.39
CA LEU A 333 5.29 1.04 4.80
C LEU A 333 4.42 2.25 5.16
N ASP A 334 3.13 2.23 4.80
CA ASP A 334 2.23 3.28 5.26
C ASP A 334 2.22 3.35 6.80
N GLY A 335 1.94 4.54 7.35
CA GLY A 335 1.99 4.77 8.78
C GLY A 335 1.03 5.86 9.25
N GLY A 336 1.23 6.32 10.48
CA GLY A 336 0.31 7.22 11.16
C GLY A 336 -0.78 6.46 11.93
N GLY A 337 -1.39 7.13 12.91
CA GLY A 337 -2.32 6.51 13.86
C GLY A 337 -3.59 5.93 13.22
N ARG A 338 -3.93 6.37 12.01
CA ARG A 338 -5.12 5.89 11.25
C ARG A 338 -4.81 4.79 10.23
N SER A 339 -3.57 4.32 10.16
CA SER A 339 -3.16 3.23 9.25
C SER A 339 -2.38 2.13 9.97
N THR A 340 -1.51 2.49 10.91
CA THR A 340 -0.60 1.53 11.58
C THR A 340 -1.41 0.56 12.43
N SER A 341 -1.32 -0.73 12.13
CA SER A 341 -2.03 -1.79 12.86
C SER A 341 -1.27 -3.11 12.74
N MET A 342 -1.28 -3.89 13.81
CA MET A 342 -0.83 -5.28 13.85
C MET A 342 -2.00 -6.17 14.27
N VAL A 343 -2.18 -7.29 13.58
CA VAL A 343 -3.17 -8.30 13.90
C VAL A 343 -2.45 -9.63 14.02
N ILE A 344 -2.68 -10.35 15.12
CA ILE A 344 -2.18 -11.71 15.33
C ILE A 344 -3.35 -12.59 15.74
N GLU A 345 -3.56 -13.70 15.03
CA GLU A 345 -4.64 -14.67 15.28
C GLU A 345 -6.03 -14.01 15.41
N GLY A 346 -6.32 -13.06 14.51
CA GLY A 346 -7.58 -12.32 14.49
C GLY A 346 -7.77 -11.31 15.64
N LYS A 347 -6.70 -10.97 16.37
CA LYS A 347 -6.72 -9.94 17.41
C LYS A 347 -5.86 -8.76 17.00
N VAL A 348 -6.47 -7.58 17.04
CA VAL A 348 -5.76 -6.31 16.89
C VAL A 348 -4.86 -6.08 18.11
N LEU A 349 -3.60 -5.75 17.85
CA LEU A 349 -2.60 -5.38 18.84
C LEU A 349 -2.37 -3.86 18.83
N GLY A 350 -1.70 -3.38 19.88
CA GLY A 350 -1.40 -1.98 20.12
C GLY A 350 -1.63 -1.58 21.58
N TYR A 351 -1.16 -0.39 21.93
CA TYR A 351 -1.16 0.16 23.29
C TYR A 351 -2.57 0.49 23.80
N ASP A 352 -3.43 1.08 22.97
CA ASP A 352 -4.82 1.45 23.31
C ASP A 352 -5.73 1.14 22.12
N THR A 353 -6.01 -0.14 21.90
CA THR A 353 -6.79 -0.61 20.75
C THR A 353 -8.24 -0.11 20.78
N ASP A 354 -8.78 0.18 21.97
CA ASP A 354 -10.17 0.64 22.14
C ASP A 354 -10.44 1.98 21.44
N VAL A 355 -9.41 2.80 21.20
CA VAL A 355 -9.52 4.06 20.46
C VAL A 355 -9.84 3.83 18.97
N TYR A 356 -9.45 2.67 18.43
CA TYR A 356 -9.59 2.34 17.00
C TYR A 356 -10.65 1.28 16.74
N LEU A 357 -10.99 0.47 17.74
CA LEU A 357 -12.01 -0.57 17.61
C LEU A 357 -13.41 0.05 17.48
N ILE A 358 -14.07 -0.23 16.36
CA ILE A 358 -15.50 0.08 16.15
C ILE A 358 -16.35 -1.03 16.77
N THR A 359 -15.88 -2.27 16.68
CA THR A 359 -16.48 -3.46 17.29
C THR A 359 -15.37 -4.35 17.86
N ASP A 360 -15.74 -5.45 18.53
CA ASP A 360 -14.79 -6.49 18.93
C ASP A 360 -14.07 -7.16 17.75
N ARG A 361 -14.51 -6.91 16.51
CA ARG A 361 -14.04 -7.56 15.28
C ARG A 361 -13.69 -6.62 14.14
N ASP A 362 -13.72 -5.30 14.37
CA ASP A 362 -13.43 -4.33 13.31
C ASP A 362 -12.87 -3.04 13.89
N ASP A 363 -11.91 -2.47 13.17
CA ASP A 363 -11.23 -1.24 13.52
C ASP A 363 -11.34 -0.18 12.41
N ASP A 364 -11.14 1.08 12.77
CA ASP A 364 -11.34 2.22 11.88
C ASP A 364 -10.13 2.53 10.98
N ARG A 365 -9.02 1.80 11.10
CA ARG A 365 -7.82 1.98 10.29
C ARG A 365 -7.98 1.29 8.95
N ARG A 366 -8.66 1.98 8.04
CA ARG A 366 -8.97 1.51 6.68
C ARG A 366 -7.83 1.83 5.73
N VAL A 367 -7.18 0.80 5.20
CA VAL A 367 -6.01 0.90 4.31
C VAL A 367 -6.29 0.26 2.94
N GLY A 368 -5.50 0.62 1.93
CA GLY A 368 -5.65 0.08 0.58
C GLY A 368 -5.20 -1.38 0.47
N ASP A 369 -4.07 -1.72 1.07
CA ASP A 369 -3.56 -3.08 1.14
C ASP A 369 -2.96 -3.41 2.52
N ALA A 370 -2.71 -4.70 2.73
CA ALA A 370 -2.12 -5.26 3.93
C ALA A 370 -0.92 -6.15 3.61
N VAL A 371 0.01 -6.31 4.55
CA VAL A 371 0.97 -7.42 4.51
C VAL A 371 0.38 -8.56 5.32
N LEU A 372 0.17 -9.71 4.69
CA LEU A 372 -0.47 -10.87 5.29
C LEU A 372 0.50 -12.04 5.35
N ILE A 373 0.59 -12.68 6.51
CA ILE A 373 1.29 -13.95 6.71
C ILE A 373 0.22 -15.04 6.78
N ILE A 374 0.26 -15.95 5.81
CA ILE A 374 -0.73 -17.02 5.65
C ILE A 374 -0.01 -18.36 5.82
N ASP A 375 -0.59 -19.26 6.60
CA ASP A 375 -0.11 -20.64 6.73
C ASP A 375 -0.47 -21.46 5.47
N ASP A 376 0.35 -22.44 5.13
CA ASP A 376 0.00 -23.41 4.07
C ASP A 376 -1.00 -24.49 4.57
N GLU A 377 -1.37 -24.49 5.86
CA GLU A 377 -2.27 -25.48 6.52
C GLU A 377 -3.74 -25.04 6.63
#